data_AF-A0A2V9K406-F1
#
_entry.id   AF-A0A2V9K406-F1
#
_cell.length_a   1.000
_cell.length_b   1.000
_cell.length_c   1.000
_cell.angle_alpha   90.00
_cell.angle_beta   90.00
_cell.angle_gamma   90.00
#
_symmetry.space_group_name_H-M   'P 1'
#
loop_
_entity.id
_entity.type
_entity.pdbx_description
1 polymer ?
#
loop_
_entity_poly.entity_id
_entity_poly.type
_entity_poly.pdbx_seq_one_letter_code
_entity_poly.pdbx_strand_id
1 'polypeptide(L)'
;MNKVRWRVMIRIAPASLLLVLAAARAAAAAGGVTPGKLVVERPTLICLGFEWRITGDDNRNAAVEVTFRRTGETAWRDALPLLRIGGER
;
A
#
# COMPACT_ATOMS: atom_id res chain seq x y z
N MET A 1 -33.63 41.60 -28.70
CA MET A 1 -33.19 41.46 -27.29
C MET A 1 -34.23 40.57 -26.63
N ASN A 2 -33.92 39.39 -26.08
CA ASN A 2 -33.82 39.18 -24.63
C ASN A 2 -33.21 37.78 -24.39
N LYS A 3 -32.01 37.72 -23.79
CA LYS A 3 -31.37 36.44 -23.43
C LYS A 3 -32.00 35.93 -22.13
N VAL A 4 -32.75 34.84 -22.19
CA VAL A 4 -33.25 34.13 -21.01
C VAL A 4 -32.05 33.45 -20.33
N ARG A 5 -31.64 33.97 -19.16
CA ARG A 5 -30.53 33.41 -18.37
C ARG A 5 -31.08 32.38 -17.38
N TRP A 6 -31.03 31.10 -17.74
CA TRP A 6 -31.29 30.00 -16.81
C TRP A 6 -30.15 29.93 -15.80
N ARG A 7 -30.42 30.30 -14.53
CA ARG A 7 -29.49 30.02 -13.42
C ARG A 7 -29.92 28.71 -12.78
N VAL A 8 -29.26 27.61 -13.13
CA VAL A 8 -29.35 26.37 -12.36
C VAL A 8 -28.65 26.62 -11.02
N MET A 9 -29.43 26.84 -9.96
CA MET A 9 -28.92 26.93 -8.59
C MET A 9 -28.82 25.52 -8.03
N ILE A 10 -27.63 24.91 -8.14
CA ILE A 10 -27.33 23.64 -7.47
C ILE A 10 -27.32 23.91 -5.96
N ARG A 11 -28.38 23.53 -5.26
CA ARG A 11 -28.44 23.56 -3.79
C ARG A 11 -27.89 22.25 -3.26
N ILE A 12 -26.64 22.25 -2.80
CA ILE A 12 -26.06 21.09 -2.10
C ILE A 12 -26.64 21.08 -0.69
N ALA A 13 -27.46 20.06 -0.37
CA ALA A 13 -27.97 19.88 0.98
C ALA A 13 -26.82 19.49 1.94
N PRO A 14 -26.80 19.98 3.19
CA PRO A 14 -25.73 19.69 4.14
C PRO A 14 -25.57 18.18 4.43
N ALA A 15 -26.66 17.41 4.37
CA ALA A 15 -26.63 15.96 4.48
C ALA A 15 -25.88 15.28 3.32
N SER A 16 -25.99 15.81 2.09
CA SER A 16 -25.27 15.31 0.92
C SER A 16 -23.78 15.60 1.02
N LEU A 17 -23.40 16.76 1.57
CA LEU A 17 -22.01 17.10 1.83
C LEU A 17 -21.40 16.19 2.90
N LEU A 18 -22.15 15.92 3.99
CA LEU A 18 -21.73 14.99 5.04
C LEU A 18 -21.56 13.55 4.52
N LEU A 19 -22.46 13.09 3.64
CA LEU A 19 -22.37 11.77 3.02
C LEU A 19 -21.12 11.64 2.13
N VAL A 20 -20.84 12.66 1.31
CA VAL A 20 -19.66 12.70 0.45
C VAL A 20 -18.37 12.72 1.28
N LEU A 21 -18.33 13.51 2.37
CA LEU A 21 -17.17 13.56 3.27
C LEU A 21 -16.94 12.23 4.00
N ALA A 22 -18.00 11.55 4.42
CA ALA A 22 -17.91 10.23 5.05
C ALA A 22 -17.38 9.17 4.06
N ALA A 23 -17.87 9.16 2.81
CA ALA A 23 -17.39 8.27 1.76
C ALA A 23 -15.91 8.53 1.41
N ALA A 24 -15.50 9.79 1.35
CA ALA A 24 -14.10 10.17 1.12
C ALA A 24 -13.17 9.69 2.24
N ARG A 25 -13.60 9.75 3.52
CA ARG A 25 -12.81 9.20 4.64
C ARG A 25 -12.69 7.68 4.57
N ALA A 26 -13.74 6.97 4.17
CA ALA A 26 -13.69 5.52 4.02
C ALA A 26 -12.69 5.09 2.93
N ALA A 27 -12.62 5.83 1.81
CA ALA A 27 -11.67 5.57 0.73
C ALA A 27 -10.20 5.84 1.12
N ALA A 28 -9.95 6.77 2.05
CA ALA A 28 -8.60 7.13 2.47
C ALA A 28 -7.92 6.10 3.40
N ALA A 29 -8.66 5.12 3.93
CA ALA A 29 -8.16 4.17 4.94
C ALA A 29 -7.46 2.92 4.35
N ALA A 30 -7.26 2.84 3.04
CA ALA A 30 -6.83 1.60 2.37
C ALA A 30 -5.31 1.40 2.20
N GLY A 31 -4.47 2.33 2.66
CA GLY A 31 -3.03 2.35 2.36
C GLY A 31 -2.15 1.51 3.29
N GLY A 32 -2.53 0.29 3.64
CA GLY A 32 -1.78 -0.53 4.61
C GLY A 32 -1.70 -2.00 4.21
N VAL A 33 -0.53 -2.60 4.40
CA VAL A 33 -0.34 -4.05 4.27
C VAL A 33 -0.44 -4.72 5.63
N THR A 34 -1.06 -5.90 5.67
CA THR A 34 -1.03 -6.77 6.84
C THR A 34 0.07 -7.81 6.63
N PRO A 35 1.09 -7.87 7.49
CA PRO A 35 2.12 -8.90 7.40
C PRO A 35 1.55 -10.25 7.81
N GLY A 36 1.80 -11.26 6.97
CA GLY A 36 1.50 -12.66 7.24
C GLY A 36 2.76 -13.43 7.63
N LYS A 37 2.79 -14.71 7.27
CA LYS A 37 3.90 -15.62 7.57
C LYS A 37 5.19 -15.20 6.85
N LEU A 38 6.26 -15.02 7.62
CA LEU A 38 7.64 -14.96 7.13
C LEU A 38 8.22 -16.38 7.12
N VAL A 39 8.67 -16.83 5.95
CA VAL A 39 9.33 -18.12 5.75
C VAL A 39 10.81 -17.85 5.51
N VAL A 40 11.65 -18.55 6.28
CA VAL A 40 13.09 -18.60 6.02
C VAL A 40 13.33 -19.81 5.12
N GLU A 41 13.77 -19.54 3.91
CA GLU A 41 14.10 -20.58 2.94
C GLU A 41 15.46 -21.20 3.27
N ARG A 42 15.71 -22.38 2.69
CA ARG A 42 16.99 -23.05 2.87
C ARG A 42 18.12 -22.17 2.32
N PRO A 43 19.14 -21.82 3.12
CA PRO A 43 20.24 -21.00 2.64
C PRO A 43 21.15 -21.78 1.70
N THR A 44 21.85 -21.06 0.82
CA THR A 44 22.99 -21.59 0.06
C THR A 44 24.30 -21.23 0.75
N LEU A 45 25.44 -21.57 0.13
CA LEU A 45 26.75 -21.23 0.66
C LEU A 45 26.95 -19.72 0.86
N ILE A 46 26.34 -18.89 0.01
CA ILE A 46 26.57 -17.43 -0.04
C ILE A 46 25.29 -16.59 -0.06
N CYS A 47 24.11 -17.22 -0.01
CA CYS A 47 22.83 -16.51 -0.06
C CYS A 47 21.88 -16.98 1.04
N LEU A 48 21.14 -16.03 1.61
CA LEU A 48 20.00 -16.28 2.49
C LEU A 48 18.71 -16.09 1.68
N GLY A 49 17.71 -16.94 1.90
CA GLY A 49 16.42 -16.86 1.22
C GLY A 49 15.29 -16.55 2.21
N PHE A 50 14.38 -15.67 1.80
CA PHE A 50 13.22 -15.28 2.60
C PHE A 50 11.99 -15.10 1.70
N GLU A 51 10.83 -15.56 2.17
CA GLU A 51 9.53 -15.26 1.58
C GLU A 51 8.64 -14.65 2.65
N TRP A 52 8.02 -13.50 2.36
CA TRP A 52 7.09 -12.86 3.28
C TRP A 52 5.72 -12.69 2.63
N ARG A 53 4.74 -13.44 3.13
CA ARG A 53 3.34 -13.27 2.72
C ARG A 53 2.79 -11.98 3.30
N ILE A 54 2.16 -11.16 2.46
CA ILE A 54 1.43 -9.95 2.86
C ILE A 54 0.03 -9.95 2.26
N THR A 55 -0.92 -9.26 2.89
CA THR A 55 -2.27 -9.02 2.36
C THR A 55 -2.63 -7.54 2.41
N GLY A 56 -3.61 -7.09 1.63
CA GLY A 56 -4.01 -5.68 1.56
C GLY A 56 -3.22 -4.83 0.56
N ASP A 57 -2.34 -5.43 -0.25
CA ASP A 57 -1.61 -4.79 -1.36
C ASP A 57 -2.35 -4.94 -2.70
N ASP A 58 -3.65 -4.62 -2.72
CA ASP A 58 -4.52 -4.86 -3.90
C ASP A 58 -4.11 -4.02 -5.12
N ASN A 59 -3.60 -2.81 -4.87
CA ASN A 59 -3.08 -1.90 -5.90
C ASN A 59 -1.62 -2.23 -6.32
N ARG A 60 -1.00 -3.24 -5.69
CA ARG A 60 0.34 -3.76 -5.98
C ARG A 60 1.44 -2.70 -5.94
N ASN A 61 1.39 -1.77 -4.99
CA ASN A 61 2.39 -0.72 -4.83
C ASN A 61 3.20 -0.81 -3.54
N ALA A 62 2.96 -1.80 -2.68
CA ALA A 62 3.80 -2.04 -1.51
C ALA A 62 5.22 -2.48 -1.89
N ALA A 63 6.17 -2.23 -0.98
CA ALA A 63 7.55 -2.69 -1.09
C ALA A 63 8.03 -3.21 0.27
N VAL A 64 8.99 -4.13 0.26
CA VAL A 64 9.64 -4.63 1.49
C VAL A 64 11.12 -4.32 1.39
N GLU A 65 11.57 -3.41 2.25
CA GLU A 65 12.99 -3.11 2.44
C GLU A 65 13.61 -4.07 3.45
N VAL A 66 14.87 -4.44 3.24
CA VAL A 66 15.58 -5.42 4.07
C VAL A 66 16.91 -4.82 4.52
N THR A 67 17.17 -4.88 5.81
CA THR A 67 18.48 -4.62 6.39
C THR A 67 18.96 -5.84 7.15
N PHE A 68 20.26 -6.07 7.15
CA PHE A 68 20.87 -7.22 7.80
C PHE A 68 22.18 -6.85 8.49
N ARG A 69 22.60 -7.71 9.40
CA ARG A 69 23.91 -7.63 10.05
C ARG A 69 24.39 -9.04 10.39
N ARG A 70 25.70 -9.20 10.50
CA ARG A 70 26.28 -10.43 11.02
C ARG A 70 26.12 -10.46 12.54
N THR A 71 25.93 -11.66 13.11
CA THR A 71 25.94 -11.84 14.56
C THR A 71 27.25 -11.32 15.16
N GLY A 72 27.12 -10.50 16.20
CA GLY A 72 28.26 -9.85 16.87
C GLY A 72 28.65 -8.49 16.28
N GLU A 73 28.14 -8.12 15.10
CA GLU A 73 28.32 -6.78 14.53
C GLU A 73 27.21 -5.82 14.99
N THR A 74 27.57 -4.55 15.10
CA THR A 74 26.63 -3.46 15.44
C THR A 74 26.10 -2.74 14.20
N ALA A 75 26.88 -2.69 13.13
CA ALA A 75 26.52 -2.00 11.89
C ALA A 75 25.51 -2.81 11.08
N TRP A 76 24.41 -2.16 10.70
CA TRP A 76 23.44 -2.69 9.74
C TRP A 76 23.86 -2.37 8.31
N ARG A 77 23.47 -3.23 7.38
CA ARG A 77 23.71 -3.10 5.95
C ARG A 77 22.40 -3.23 5.20
N ASP A 78 22.23 -2.45 4.15
CA ASP A 78 21.07 -2.55 3.28
C ASP A 78 21.21 -3.76 2.36
N ALA A 79 20.11 -4.49 2.17
CA ALA A 79 19.96 -5.50 1.15
C ALA A 79 19.05 -4.98 0.03
N LEU A 80 18.95 -5.77 -1.04
CA LEU A 80 17.96 -5.50 -2.08
C LEU A 80 16.54 -5.67 -1.51
N PRO A 81 15.56 -4.86 -1.96
CA PRO A 81 14.16 -5.08 -1.63
C PRO A 81 13.71 -6.48 -2.03
N LEU A 82 12.76 -7.06 -1.28
CA LEU A 82 12.21 -8.36 -1.67
C LEU A 82 11.49 -8.28 -3.00
N LEU A 83 11.69 -9.30 -3.82
CA LEU A 83 10.99 -9.45 -5.08
C LEU A 83 9.52 -9.83 -4.82
N ARG A 84 8.59 -9.12 -5.46
CA ARG A 84 7.18 -9.52 -5.48
C ARG A 84 7.01 -10.73 -6.39
N ILE A 85 6.33 -11.76 -5.87
CA ILE A 85 5.99 -13.00 -6.58
C ILE A 85 4.46 -13.08 -6.72
N GLY A 86 3.94 -13.70 -7.79
CA GLY A 86 2.51 -13.92 -7.98
C GLY A 86 1.87 -12.87 -8.88
N GLY A 87 2.13 -12.96 -10.17
CA GLY A 87 1.60 -12.06 -11.21
C GLY A 87 2.42 -12.08 -12.51
N GLU A 88 3.33 -13.04 -12.64
CA GLU A 88 4.13 -13.30 -13.81
C GLU A 88 3.24 -13.70 -15.00
N ARG A 89 3.55 -13.19 -16.20
CA ARG A 89 2.91 -13.55 -17.48
C ARG A 89 3.98 -13.95 -18.47
#